data_AF-A0A9C8KAF0-F1
#
_entry.id   AF-A0A9C8KAF0-F1
#
_cell.length_a   1.000
_cell.length_b   1.000
_cell.length_c   1.000
_cell.angle_alpha   90.00
_cell.angle_beta   90.00
_cell.angle_gamma   90.00
#
_symmetry.space_group_name_H-M   'P 1'
#
loop_
_entity.id
_entity.type
_entity.pdbx_description
1 polymer ?
#
loop_
_entity_poly.entity_id
_entity_poly.type
_entity_poly.pdbx_seq_one_letter_code
_entity_poly.pdbx_strand_id
1 'polypeptide(L)'
;MDPDPLILFLTFMVSVGAAGIAVKIILLVLLLLSSAVISGAEVAFFGLSQSDVKEIEESKTTRGNIIVKLLERPKKLLATILVANNAINIGVVLLFSVIGDTLFSNVQLQWVRFLLE
;
A
#
# COMPACT_ATOMS: atom_id res chain seq x y z
N MET A 1 5.87 33.62 31.83
CA MET A 1 5.81 34.51 30.66
C MET A 1 4.98 33.77 29.64
N ASP A 2 3.78 34.26 29.34
CA ASP A 2 2.93 33.62 28.33
C ASP A 2 3.58 33.76 26.95
N PRO A 3 3.63 32.69 26.15
CA PRO A 3 4.26 32.73 24.83
C PRO A 3 3.50 33.68 23.91
N ASP A 4 4.25 34.37 23.05
CA ASP A 4 3.70 35.31 22.07
C ASP A 4 2.68 34.61 21.13
N PRO A 5 1.49 35.19 20.89
CA PRO A 5 0.45 34.60 20.06
C PRO A 5 0.89 34.34 18.60
N LEU A 6 1.83 35.10 18.05
CA LEU A 6 2.39 34.87 16.71
C LEU A 6 3.27 33.62 16.67
N ILE A 7 4.05 33.37 17.73
CA ILE A 7 4.87 32.16 17.83
C ILE A 7 3.97 30.93 17.91
N LEU A 8 2.89 31.00 18.69
CA LEU A 8 1.94 29.90 18.84
C LEU A 8 1.23 29.56 17.51
N PHE A 9 0.85 30.58 16.74
CA PHE A 9 0.29 30.39 15.40
C PHE A 9 1.29 29.77 14.42
N LEU A 10 2.56 30.20 14.44
CA LEU A 10 3.60 29.66 13.57
C LEU A 10 3.88 28.18 13.88
N THR A 11 3.99 27.83 15.17
CA THR A 11 4.20 26.44 15.60
C THR A 11 3.01 25.55 15.19
N PHE A 12 1.78 26.06 15.30
CA PHE A 12 0.60 25.33 14.84
C PHE A 12 0.67 25.04 13.33
N MET A 13 0.95 26.04 12.50
CA MET A 13 1.05 25.86 11.04
C MET A 13 2.14 24.85 10.65
N VAL A 14 3.31 24.91 11.28
CA VAL A 14 4.40 23.95 11.04
C VAL A 14 3.99 22.54 11.46
N SER A 15 3.31 22.39 12.60
CA SER A 15 2.83 21.08 13.08
C SER A 15 1.79 20.46 12.14
N VAL A 16 0.90 21.28 11.57
CA VAL A 16 -0.12 20.85 10.60
C VAL A 16 0.53 20.37 9.30
N GLY A 17 1.55 21.09 8.80
CA GLY A 17 2.32 20.68 7.63
C GLY A 17 3.06 19.36 7.84
N ALA A 18 3.73 19.21 8.99
CA ALA A 18 4.44 17.98 9.34
C ALA A 18 3.49 16.78 9.51
N ALA A 19 2.32 16.98 10.12
CA ALA A 19 1.29 15.96 10.22
C ALA A 19 0.79 15.50 8.85
N GLY A 20 0.63 16.42 7.90
CA GLY A 20 0.24 16.09 6.52
C GLY A 20 1.22 15.16 5.81
N ILE A 21 2.53 15.39 5.95
CA ILE A 21 3.56 14.49 5.38
C ILE A 21 3.56 13.15 6.09
N ALA A 22 3.48 13.12 7.42
CA ALA A 22 3.44 11.89 8.20
C ALA A 22 2.27 10.97 7.79
N VAL A 23 1.08 11.53 7.58
CA VAL A 23 -0.09 10.77 7.09
C VAL A 23 0.16 10.16 5.71
N LYS A 24 0.75 10.92 4.77
CA LYS A 24 1.09 10.40 3.44
C LYS A 24 2.09 9.23 3.53
N ILE A 25 3.11 9.34 4.38
CA ILE A 25 4.11 8.28 4.58
C ILE A 25 3.49 7.03 5.20
N ILE A 26 2.64 7.18 6.23
CA ILE A 26 1.92 6.05 6.84
C ILE A 26 1.05 5.35 5.80
N LEU A 27 0.31 6.12 4.98
CA LEU A 27 -0.50 5.58 3.90
C LEU A 27 0.34 4.85 2.85
N LEU A 28 1.51 5.38 2.49
CA LEU A 28 2.44 4.74 1.56
C LEU A 28 2.92 3.39 2.10
N VAL A 29 3.34 3.34 3.37
CA VAL A 29 3.74 2.09 4.02
C VAL A 29 2.60 1.07 4.04
N LEU A 30 1.38 1.51 4.35
CA LEU A 30 0.20 0.64 4.34
C LEU A 30 -0.11 0.08 2.94
N LEU A 31 0.02 0.90 1.89
CA LEU A 31 -0.14 0.47 0.51
C LEU A 31 0.94 -0.55 0.11
N LEU A 32 2.20 -0.33 0.48
CA LEU A 32 3.30 -1.26 0.21
C LEU A 32 3.10 -2.60 0.92
N LEU A 33 2.67 -2.59 2.18
CA LEU A 33 2.32 -3.80 2.92
C LEU A 33 1.16 -4.54 2.26
N SER A 34 0.15 -3.80 1.78
CA SER A 34 -0.99 -4.38 1.06
C SER A 34 -0.55 -5.03 -0.25
N SER A 35 0.35 -4.39 -1.01
CA SER A 35 0.96 -4.96 -2.22
C SER A 35 1.69 -6.27 -1.92
N ALA A 36 2.52 -6.29 -0.86
CA ALA A 36 3.23 -7.49 -0.44
C ALA A 36 2.28 -8.63 -0.04
N VAL A 37 1.20 -8.34 0.69
CA VAL A 37 0.19 -9.33 1.08
C VAL A 37 -0.53 -9.91 -0.14
N ILE A 38 -0.91 -9.09 -1.11
CA ILE A 38 -1.64 -9.55 -2.31
C ILE A 38 -0.74 -10.40 -3.20
N SER A 39 0.51 -9.99 -3.40
CA SER A 39 1.49 -10.81 -4.13
C SER A 39 1.78 -12.13 -3.40
N GLY A 40 1.92 -12.09 -2.07
CA GLY A 40 2.07 -13.28 -1.25
C GLY A 40 0.86 -14.22 -1.32
N ALA A 41 -0.36 -13.68 -1.38
CA ALA A 41 -1.57 -14.45 -1.55
C ALA A 41 -1.61 -15.16 -2.92
N GLU A 42 -1.16 -14.50 -3.99
CA GLU A 42 -1.03 -15.13 -5.31
C GLU A 42 -0.15 -16.38 -5.25
N VAL A 43 1.04 -16.24 -4.68
CA VAL A 43 2.00 -17.36 -4.53
C VAL A 43 1.42 -18.44 -3.62
N ALA A 44 0.75 -18.09 -2.54
CA ALA A 44 0.17 -19.05 -1.61
C ALA A 44 -1.01 -19.83 -2.21
N PHE A 45 -1.93 -19.17 -2.92
CA PHE A 45 -3.09 -19.84 -3.54
C PHE A 45 -2.67 -20.70 -4.74
N PHE A 46 -1.81 -20.18 -5.62
CA PHE A 46 -1.44 -20.88 -6.85
C PHE A 46 -0.19 -21.77 -6.72
N GLY A 47 0.50 -21.74 -5.58
CA GLY A 47 1.60 -22.64 -5.25
C GLY A 47 1.16 -23.98 -4.62
N LEU A 48 -0.11 -24.11 -4.21
CA LEU A 48 -0.66 -25.35 -3.66
C LEU A 48 -0.70 -26.45 -4.72
N SER A 49 -0.23 -27.65 -4.35
CA SER A 49 -0.34 -28.84 -5.17
C SER A 49 -1.73 -29.48 -5.06
N GLN A 50 -2.07 -30.36 -6.00
CA GLN A 50 -3.35 -31.08 -5.97
C GLN A 50 -3.52 -31.98 -4.75
N SER A 51 -2.42 -32.47 -4.15
CA SER A 51 -2.46 -33.19 -2.88
C SER A 51 -2.78 -32.27 -1.71
N ASP A 52 -2.18 -31.08 -1.67
CA ASP A 52 -2.41 -30.11 -0.59
C ASP A 52 -3.88 -29.67 -0.56
N VAL A 53 -4.46 -29.43 -1.74
CA VAL A 53 -5.88 -29.04 -1.85
C VAL A 53 -6.80 -30.15 -1.35
N LYS A 54 -6.50 -31.42 -1.68
CA LYS A 54 -7.27 -32.57 -1.19
C LYS A 54 -7.16 -32.73 0.33
N GLU A 55 -5.97 -32.59 0.90
CA GLU A 55 -5.78 -32.66 2.35
C GLU A 55 -6.56 -31.55 3.07
N ILE A 56 -6.55 -30.33 2.53
CA ILE A 56 -7.32 -29.20 3.04
C ILE A 56 -8.83 -29.49 2.99
N GLU A 57 -9.32 -30.09 1.89
CA GLU A 57 -10.72 -30.49 1.73
C GLU A 57 -11.13 -31.59 2.73
N GLU A 58 -10.28 -32.61 2.91
CA GLU A 58 -10.50 -33.73 3.82
C GLU A 58 -10.50 -33.29 5.30
N SER A 59 -9.76 -32.24 5.65
CA SER A 59 -9.72 -31.67 7.00
C SER A 59 -11.08 -31.12 7.48
N LYS A 60 -12.03 -30.88 6.56
CA LYS A 60 -13.39 -30.36 6.81
C LYS A 60 -13.44 -29.09 7.66
N THR A 61 -12.39 -28.27 7.61
CA THR A 61 -12.36 -26.99 8.33
C THR A 61 -13.12 -25.91 7.57
N THR A 62 -13.74 -24.97 8.29
CA THR A 62 -14.46 -23.84 7.66
C THR A 62 -13.55 -23.01 6.76
N ARG A 63 -12.28 -22.81 7.17
CA ARG A 63 -11.28 -22.06 6.39
C ARG A 63 -10.83 -22.84 5.15
N GLY A 64 -10.61 -24.15 5.28
CA GLY A 64 -10.26 -25.03 4.17
C GLY A 64 -11.31 -25.02 3.06
N ASN A 65 -12.58 -25.12 3.43
CA ASN A 65 -13.69 -25.02 2.46
C ASN A 65 -13.71 -23.69 1.70
N ILE A 66 -13.31 -22.58 2.33
CA ILE A 66 -13.20 -21.28 1.65
C ILE A 66 -12.07 -21.30 0.63
N ILE A 67 -10.90 -21.83 1.00
CA ILE A 67 -9.73 -21.94 0.11
C ILE A 67 -10.08 -22.78 -1.12
N VAL A 68 -10.65 -23.98 -0.92
CA VAL A 68 -11.07 -24.87 -2.01
C VAL A 68 -12.05 -24.16 -2.94
N LYS A 69 -13.08 -23.50 -2.39
CA LYS A 69 -14.09 -22.75 -3.17
C LYS A 69 -13.51 -21.59 -3.98
N LEU A 70 -12.47 -20.93 -3.47
CA LEU A 70 -11.76 -19.88 -4.21
C LEU A 70 -10.95 -20.49 -5.38
N LEU A 71 -10.32 -21.64 -5.15
CA LEU A 71 -9.55 -22.38 -6.15
C LEU A 71 -10.40 -23.08 -7.21
N GLU A 72 -11.68 -23.36 -6.96
CA GLU A 72 -12.64 -23.83 -7.98
C GLU A 72 -12.84 -22.82 -9.11
N ARG A 73 -12.57 -21.53 -8.85
CA ARG A 73 -12.69 -20.44 -9.84
C ARG A 73 -11.36 -19.69 -9.99
N PRO A 74 -10.29 -20.39 -10.39
CA PRO A 74 -8.91 -19.87 -10.31
C PRO A 74 -8.71 -18.65 -11.20
N LYS A 75 -9.36 -18.63 -12.39
CA LYS A 75 -9.31 -17.48 -13.31
C LYS A 75 -9.92 -16.21 -12.70
N LYS A 76 -11.03 -16.33 -11.96
CA LYS A 76 -11.69 -15.18 -11.32
C LYS A 76 -10.86 -14.68 -10.14
N LEU A 77 -10.29 -15.59 -9.35
CA LEU A 77 -9.38 -15.26 -8.26
C LEU A 77 -8.15 -14.52 -8.77
N LEU A 78 -7.47 -15.08 -9.78
CA LEU A 78 -6.28 -14.46 -10.39
C LEU A 78 -6.59 -13.07 -10.96
N ALA A 79 -7.70 -12.92 -11.70
CA ALA A 79 -8.11 -11.62 -12.21
C ALA A 79 -8.33 -10.59 -11.10
N THR A 80 -8.93 -11.00 -9.98
CA THR A 80 -9.17 -10.12 -8.83
C THR A 80 -7.85 -9.69 -8.17
N ILE A 81 -6.92 -10.63 -7.97
CA ILE A 81 -5.58 -10.37 -7.43
C ILE A 81 -4.82 -9.42 -8.35
N LEU A 82 -4.84 -9.65 -9.66
CA LEU A 82 -4.13 -8.83 -10.63
C LEU A 82 -4.66 -7.38 -10.67
N VAL A 83 -6.00 -7.22 -10.66
CA VAL A 83 -6.63 -5.90 -10.59
C VAL A 83 -6.27 -5.18 -9.29
N ALA A 84 -6.33 -5.87 -8.14
CA ALA A 84 -5.98 -5.29 -6.85
C ALA A 84 -4.50 -4.86 -6.79
N ASN A 85 -3.59 -5.72 -7.29
CA ASN A 85 -2.16 -5.44 -7.32
C ASN A 85 -1.86 -4.21 -8.21
N ASN A 86 -2.47 -4.16 -9.41
CA ASN A 86 -2.32 -3.03 -10.31
C ASN A 86 -2.88 -1.72 -9.72
N ALA A 87 -4.04 -1.78 -9.06
CA ALA A 87 -4.62 -0.61 -8.40
C ALA A 87 -3.70 -0.06 -7.30
N ILE A 88 -3.14 -0.95 -6.47
CA ILE A 88 -2.22 -0.55 -5.40
C ILE A 88 -0.93 0.02 -5.98
N ASN A 89 -0.35 -0.59 -7.02
CA ASN A 89 0.85 -0.08 -7.66
C ASN A 89 0.64 1.34 -8.23
N ILE A 90 -0.49 1.58 -8.90
CA ILE A 90 -0.85 2.93 -9.36
C ILE A 90 -0.98 3.89 -8.17
N GLY A 91 -1.65 3.47 -7.09
CA GLY A 91 -1.78 4.27 -5.87
C GLY A 91 -0.43 4.63 -5.24
N VAL A 92 0.50 3.67 -5.18
CA VAL A 92 1.87 3.90 -4.68
C VAL A 92 2.59 4.93 -5.53
N VAL A 93 2.56 4.81 -6.86
CA VAL A 93 3.22 5.76 -7.77
C VAL A 93 2.64 7.18 -7.62
N LEU A 94 1.30 7.30 -7.58
CA LEU A 94 0.65 8.60 -7.41
C LEU A 94 0.95 9.24 -6.05
N LEU A 95 0.91 8.44 -4.98
CA LEU A 95 1.20 8.94 -3.64
C LEU A 95 2.67 9.31 -3.49
N PHE A 96 3.57 8.54 -4.09
CA PHE A 96 5.00 8.85 -4.14
C PHE A 96 5.25 10.17 -4.86
N SER A 97 4.61 10.42 -6.00
CA SER A 97 4.67 11.70 -6.72
C SER A 97 4.23 12.87 -5.84
N VAL A 98 3.09 12.75 -5.15
CA VAL A 98 2.59 13.79 -4.24
C VAL A 98 3.50 14.04 -3.02
N ILE A 99 4.21 13.01 -2.56
CA ILE A 99 5.21 13.14 -1.49
C ILE A 99 6.47 13.84 -2.04
N GLY A 100 6.95 13.43 -3.22
CA GLY A 100 8.09 14.02 -3.93
C GLY A 100 7.93 15.51 -4.14
N ASP A 101 6.77 15.95 -4.65
CA ASP A 101 6.44 17.38 -4.82
C ASP A 101 6.59 18.17 -3.52
N THR A 102 6.21 17.57 -2.39
CA THR A 102 6.27 18.22 -1.08
C THR A 102 7.72 18.27 -0.55
N LEU A 103 8.52 17.23 -0.79
CA LEU A 103 9.90 17.14 -0.31
C LEU A 103 10.88 17.96 -1.16
N PHE A 104 10.66 18.02 -2.47
CA PHE A 104 11.57 18.65 -3.43
C PHE A 104 11.12 20.04 -3.88
N SER A 105 10.09 20.62 -3.26
CA SER A 105 9.58 21.97 -3.58
C SER A 105 10.65 23.07 -3.51
N ASN A 106 11.69 22.88 -2.67
CA ASN A 106 12.75 23.85 -2.45
C ASN A 106 14.02 23.58 -3.30
N VAL A 107 14.01 22.57 -4.18
CA VAL A 107 15.12 22.28 -5.09
C VAL A 107 15.10 23.31 -6.22
N GLN A 108 16.04 24.27 -6.18
CA GLN A 108 16.12 25.38 -7.13
C GLN A 108 16.63 24.96 -8.52
N LEU A 109 17.40 23.87 -8.60
CA LEU A 109 17.95 23.35 -9.86
C LEU A 109 16.88 22.52 -10.57
N GLN A 110 16.27 23.08 -11.63
CA GLN A 110 15.17 22.43 -12.36
C GLN A 110 15.55 21.05 -12.92
N TRP A 111 16.78 20.86 -13.39
CA TRP A 111 17.23 19.56 -13.91
C TRP A 111 17.40 18.51 -12.80
N VAL A 112 17.84 18.92 -11.60
CA VAL A 112 17.93 18.01 -10.44
C VAL A 112 16.53 17.64 -9.97
N ARG A 113 15.61 18.60 -9.95
CA ARG A 113 14.22 18.36 -9.59
C ARG A 113 13.53 17.38 -10.54
N PHE A 114 13.72 17.53 -11.85
CA PHE A 114 13.19 16.59 -12.85
C PHE A 114 13.74 15.17 -12.72
N LEU A 115 14.97 15.00 -12.20
CA LEU A 115 15.56 13.67 -11.97
C LEU A 115 15.09 13.02 -10.67
N LEU A 116 14.58 13.81 -9.72
CA LEU A 116 14.13 13.34 -8.40
C LEU A 116 12.63 13.07 -8.34
N GLU A 117 11.84 13.75 -9.18
CA GLU A 117 10.41 13.47 -9.43
C GLU A 117 10.22 12.24 -10.34
#